data_AF-A0A976PI55-F1
#
_entry.id   AF-A0A976PI55-F1
#
_cell.length_a   1.000
_cell.length_b   1.000
_cell.length_c   1.000
_cell.angle_alpha   90.00
_cell.angle_beta   90.00
_cell.angle_gamma   90.00
#
_symmetry.space_group_name_H-M   'P 1'
#
loop_
_entity.id
_entity.type
_entity.pdbx_description
1 polymer ?
#
loop_
_entity_poly.entity_id
_entity_poly.type
_entity_poly.pdbx_seq_one_letter_code
_entity_poly.pdbx_strand_id
1 'polypeptide(L)'
;MNETSTKLNFICWIIAAIATCGSLFFSEVMEFPPCVLCWYQRIAMYPLVAIFLVGSFRGARESYAFALPLVIIGWLTAVYHNLLHYEIVPESASPCREGVSCATVYIDWLGFITIPMLSFFAFSLIGAILIYMKRTQFNEQ
;
A
#
# COMPACT_ATOMS: atom_id res chain seq x y z
N MET A 1 -12.68 -24.39 2.54
CA MET A 1 -11.84 -23.18 2.68
C MET A 1 -10.98 -23.37 3.91
N ASN A 2 -9.66 -23.22 3.79
CA ASN A 2 -8.76 -23.34 4.95
C ASN A 2 -9.01 -22.14 5.88
N GLU A 3 -9.41 -22.38 7.13
CA GLU A 3 -9.79 -21.35 8.12
C GLU A 3 -8.65 -20.33 8.30
N THR A 4 -7.41 -20.82 8.25
CA THR A 4 -6.19 -20.02 8.30
C THR A 4 -6.12 -18.99 7.17
N SER A 5 -6.45 -19.37 5.94
CA SER A 5 -6.37 -18.46 4.79
C SER A 5 -7.42 -17.36 4.83
N THR A 6 -8.63 -17.66 5.34
CA THR A 6 -9.67 -16.65 5.57
C THR A 6 -9.24 -15.63 6.62
N LYS A 7 -8.61 -16.08 7.72
CA LYS A 7 -8.05 -15.20 8.76
C LYS A 7 -6.96 -14.28 8.21
N LEU A 8 -6.04 -14.82 7.39
CA LEU A 8 -4.98 -14.02 6.78
C LEU A 8 -5.51 -12.96 5.80
N ASN A 9 -6.49 -13.32 4.95
CA ASN A 9 -7.17 -12.36 4.08
C ASN A 9 -7.86 -11.25 4.89
N PHE A 10 -8.49 -11.60 6.00
CA PHE A 10 -9.14 -10.61 6.87
C PHE A 10 -8.13 -9.65 7.52
N ILE A 11 -6.96 -10.14 7.93
CA ILE A 11 -5.88 -9.29 8.44
C ILE A 11 -5.39 -8.33 7.35
N CYS A 12 -5.15 -8.82 6.12
CA CYS A 12 -4.80 -7.97 4.99
C CYS A 12 -5.86 -6.91 4.69
N TRP A 13 -7.14 -7.29 4.79
CA TRP A 13 -8.26 -6.37 4.64
C TRP A 13 -8.22 -5.23 5.67
N ILE A 14 -8.00 -5.54 6.96
CA ILE A 14 -7.90 -4.53 8.02
C ILE A 14 -6.76 -3.55 7.70
N ILE A 15 -5.58 -4.06 7.32
CA ILE A 15 -4.42 -3.23 7.00
C ILE A 15 -4.74 -2.30 5.83
N ALA A 16 -5.30 -2.83 4.74
CA ALA A 16 -5.67 -2.06 3.56
C ALA A 16 -6.76 -1.02 3.85
N ALA A 17 -7.73 -1.36 4.70
CA ALA A 17 -8.81 -0.46 5.11
C ALA A 17 -8.25 0.70 5.95
N ILE A 18 -7.40 0.43 6.94
CA ILE A 18 -6.76 1.47 7.75
C ILE A 18 -5.90 2.38 6.87
N ALA A 19 -5.10 1.82 5.95
CA ALA A 19 -4.29 2.61 5.03
C ALA A 19 -5.15 3.50 4.10
N THR A 20 -6.26 2.98 3.61
CA THR A 20 -7.21 3.73 2.76
C THR A 20 -7.89 4.85 3.54
N CYS A 21 -8.41 4.55 4.73
CA CYS A 21 -9.02 5.55 5.61
C CYS A 21 -8.02 6.64 6.01
N GLY A 22 -6.78 6.27 6.36
CA GLY A 22 -5.73 7.24 6.67
C GLY A 22 -5.40 8.13 5.48
N SER A 23 -5.29 7.56 4.27
CA SER A 23 -5.06 8.32 3.05
C SER A 23 -6.17 9.33 2.74
N LEU A 24 -7.43 8.95 2.98
CA LEU A 24 -8.59 9.82 2.82
C LEU A 24 -8.65 10.90 3.91
N PHE A 25 -8.36 10.55 5.16
CA PHE A 25 -8.33 11.49 6.28
C PHE A 25 -7.33 12.62 6.04
N PHE A 26 -6.12 12.30 5.55
CA PHE A 26 -5.13 13.32 5.23
C PHE A 26 -5.58 14.24 4.08
N SER A 27 -6.33 13.71 3.11
CA SER A 27 -6.83 14.46 1.96
C SER A 27 -7.99 15.40 2.33
N GLU A 28 -9.00 14.87 3.01
CA GLU A 28 -10.30 15.52 3.18
C GLU A 28 -10.40 16.29 4.49
N VAL A 29 -9.70 15.85 5.54
CA VAL A 29 -9.79 16.47 6.88
C VAL A 29 -8.61 17.39 7.15
N MET A 30 -7.40 16.96 6.78
CA MET A 30 -6.19 17.78 6.95
C MET A 30 -5.84 18.62 5.71
N GLU A 31 -6.65 18.52 4.65
CA GLU A 31 -6.51 19.27 3.39
C GLU A 31 -5.11 19.16 2.76
N PHE A 32 -4.43 18.02 2.93
CA PHE A 32 -3.14 17.78 2.28
C PHE A 32 -3.36 17.28 0.85
N PRO A 33 -3.03 18.09 -0.17
CA PRO A 33 -3.22 17.69 -1.55
C PRO A 33 -2.30 16.50 -1.88
N PRO A 34 -2.84 15.43 -2.49
CA PRO A 34 -2.03 14.28 -2.86
C PRO A 34 -1.13 14.63 -4.06
N CYS A 35 0.14 14.29 -3.97
CA CYS A 35 1.03 14.37 -5.11
C CYS A 35 0.76 13.22 -6.12
N VAL A 36 1.40 13.29 -7.30
CA VAL A 36 1.23 12.29 -8.37
C VAL A 36 1.65 10.89 -7.91
N LEU A 37 2.74 10.76 -7.14
CA LEU A 37 3.16 9.47 -6.58
C LEU A 37 2.16 8.91 -5.56
N CYS A 38 1.62 9.75 -4.67
CA CYS A 38 0.56 9.34 -3.73
C CYS A 38 -0.67 8.84 -4.49
N TRP A 39 -0.99 9.45 -5.63
CA TRP A 39 -2.09 9.00 -6.49
C TRP A 39 -1.86 7.58 -7.02
N TYR A 40 -0.65 7.27 -7.51
CA TYR A 40 -0.32 5.91 -7.92
C TYR A 40 -0.42 4.90 -6.76
N GLN A 41 0.00 5.27 -5.56
CA GLN A 41 -0.16 4.43 -4.37
C GLN A 41 -1.64 4.20 -4.02
N ARG A 42 -2.50 5.22 -4.14
CA ARG A 42 -3.97 5.09 -3.92
C ARG A 42 -4.61 4.13 -4.93
N ILE A 43 -4.25 4.25 -6.21
CA ILE A 43 -4.74 3.33 -7.27
C ILE A 43 -4.35 1.88 -6.97
N ALA A 44 -3.16 1.65 -6.39
CA ALA A 44 -2.75 0.32 -5.98
C ALA A 44 -3.44 -0.16 -4.69
N MET A 45 -3.65 0.73 -3.71
CA MET A 45 -4.15 0.36 -2.37
C MET A 45 -5.68 0.16 -2.32
N TYR A 46 -6.47 1.04 -2.94
CA TYR A 46 -7.93 1.03 -2.78
C TYR A 46 -8.58 -0.26 -3.32
N PRO A 47 -8.17 -0.81 -4.48
CA PRO A 47 -8.71 -2.08 -4.96
C PRO A 47 -8.40 -3.26 -4.04
N LEU A 48 -7.28 -3.21 -3.29
CA LEU A 48 -6.91 -4.28 -2.37
C LEU A 48 -7.94 -4.48 -1.26
N VAL A 49 -8.61 -3.41 -0.80
CA VAL A 49 -9.69 -3.51 0.18
C VAL A 49 -10.81 -4.40 -0.35
N ALA A 50 -11.24 -4.18 -1.60
CA ALA A 50 -12.29 -5.00 -2.21
C ALA A 50 -11.81 -6.44 -2.45
N ILE A 51 -10.57 -6.62 -2.95
CA ILE A 51 -10.01 -7.94 -3.25
C ILE A 51 -9.89 -8.79 -1.99
N PHE A 52 -9.35 -8.26 -0.89
CA PHE A 52 -9.21 -9.02 0.35
C PHE A 52 -10.56 -9.29 1.01
N LEU A 53 -11.52 -8.36 0.94
CA LEU A 53 -12.86 -8.58 1.46
C LEU A 53 -13.56 -9.73 0.73
N VAL A 54 -13.60 -9.67 -0.61
CA VAL A 54 -14.17 -10.76 -1.43
C VAL A 54 -13.38 -12.05 -1.22
N GLY A 55 -12.07 -11.94 -1.06
CA GLY A 55 -11.16 -13.02 -0.79
C GLY A 55 -11.42 -13.79 0.50
N SER A 56 -11.91 -13.11 1.53
CA SER A 56 -12.37 -13.75 2.77
C SER A 56 -13.57 -14.68 2.54
N PHE A 57 -14.37 -14.45 1.50
CA PHE A 57 -15.57 -15.24 1.19
C PHE A 57 -15.38 -16.25 0.03
N ARG A 58 -14.63 -15.91 -1.04
CA ARG A 58 -14.45 -16.76 -2.23
C ARG A 58 -13.19 -17.63 -2.20
N GLY A 59 -12.20 -17.28 -1.37
CA GLY A 59 -10.99 -18.09 -1.15
C GLY A 59 -9.68 -17.39 -1.53
N ALA A 60 -8.57 -17.94 -1.02
CA ALA A 60 -7.26 -17.29 -1.02
C ALA A 60 -6.52 -17.27 -2.37
N ARG A 61 -6.82 -18.21 -3.28
CA ARG A 61 -6.09 -18.33 -4.55
C ARG A 61 -6.39 -17.18 -5.52
N GLU A 62 -7.66 -16.83 -5.65
CA GLU A 62 -8.10 -15.70 -6.48
C GLU A 62 -7.59 -14.38 -5.90
N SER A 63 -7.74 -14.21 -4.58
CA SER A 63 -7.23 -13.06 -3.83
C SER A 63 -5.74 -12.82 -4.07
N TYR A 64 -4.93 -13.87 -3.97
CA TYR A 64 -3.49 -13.80 -4.19
C TYR A 64 -3.13 -13.38 -5.61
N ALA A 65 -3.80 -13.96 -6.62
CA ALA A 65 -3.51 -13.67 -8.03
C ALA A 65 -3.77 -12.21 -8.40
N PHE A 66 -4.84 -11.61 -7.86
CA PHE A 66 -5.17 -10.21 -8.13
C PHE A 66 -4.42 -9.23 -7.21
N ALA A 67 -4.20 -9.58 -5.94
CA ALA A 67 -3.55 -8.69 -4.99
C ALA A 67 -2.04 -8.54 -5.24
N LEU A 68 -1.35 -9.62 -5.62
CA LEU A 68 0.11 -9.62 -5.78
C LEU A 68 0.63 -8.53 -6.75
N PRO A 69 0.13 -8.41 -8.00
CA PRO A 69 0.64 -7.39 -8.92
C PRO A 69 0.40 -5.97 -8.41
N LEU A 70 -0.76 -5.72 -7.79
CA LEU A 70 -1.09 -4.42 -7.20
C LEU A 70 -0.16 -4.06 -6.04
N VAL A 71 0.12 -5.03 -5.15
CA VAL A 71 1.05 -4.84 -4.03
C VAL A 71 2.46 -4.58 -4.53
N ILE A 72 2.93 -5.26 -5.58
CA ILE A 72 4.27 -5.03 -6.14
C ILE A 72 4.38 -3.61 -6.72
N ILE A 73 3.39 -3.17 -7.50
CA ILE A 73 3.38 -1.83 -8.09
C ILE A 73 3.30 -0.75 -6.99
N GLY A 74 2.42 -0.94 -6.02
CA GLY A 74 2.29 -0.05 -4.86
C GLY A 74 3.57 0.01 -4.03
N TRP A 75 4.24 -1.12 -3.83
CA TRP A 75 5.49 -1.19 -3.08
C TRP A 75 6.64 -0.48 -3.81
N LEU A 76 6.80 -0.70 -5.12
CA LEU A 76 7.83 -0.02 -5.93
C LEU A 76 7.63 1.49 -5.95
N THR A 77 6.38 1.94 -6.10
CA THR A 77 6.05 3.38 -6.08
C THR A 77 6.28 3.98 -4.69
N ALA A 78 5.99 3.26 -3.60
CA ALA A 78 6.28 3.69 -2.24
C ALA A 78 7.79 3.78 -1.94
N VAL A 79 8.58 2.81 -2.41
CA VAL A 79 10.05 2.86 -2.31
C VAL A 79 10.58 4.09 -3.03
N TYR A 80 10.18 4.29 -4.29
CA TYR A 80 10.62 5.43 -5.08
C TYR A 80 10.23 6.77 -4.45
N HIS A 81 9.03 6.85 -3.85
CA HIS A 81 8.60 8.05 -3.12
C HIS A 81 9.45 8.33 -1.88
N ASN A 82 9.80 7.29 -1.11
CA ASN A 82 10.74 7.47 0.02
C ASN A 82 12.13 7.91 -0.47
N LEU A 83 12.63 7.39 -1.59
CA LEU A 83 13.92 7.82 -2.16
C LEU A 83 13.95 9.30 -2.54
N LEU A 84 12.84 9.81 -3.09
CA LEU A 84 12.66 11.25 -3.35
C LEU A 84 12.62 12.06 -2.05
N HIS A 85 11.95 11.53 -1.01
CA HIS A 85 11.79 12.20 0.27
C HIS A 85 13.10 12.30 1.07
N TYR A 86 13.96 11.28 0.98
CA TYR A 86 15.30 11.27 1.61
C TYR A 86 16.38 11.96 0.77
N GLU A 87 15.99 12.70 -0.28
CA GLU A 87 16.90 13.43 -1.18
C GLU A 87 17.98 12.58 -1.86
N ILE A 88 17.85 11.24 -1.83
CA ILE A 88 18.73 10.32 -2.54
C ILE A 88 18.56 10.51 -4.05
N VAL A 89 17.34 10.82 -4.48
CA VAL A 89 17.00 11.14 -5.87
C VAL A 89 16.64 12.63 -5.93
N PRO A 90 17.27 13.40 -6.83
CA PRO A 90 16.98 14.82 -6.96
C PRO A 90 15.53 15.02 -7.42
N GLU A 91 14.90 16.08 -6.93
CA GLU A 91 13.51 16.46 -7.24
C GLU A 91 13.30 16.67 -8.77
N SER A 92 14.36 16.95 -9.52
CA SER A 92 14.34 17.04 -10.98
C SER A 92 13.92 15.74 -11.67
N ALA A 93 14.09 14.59 -11.01
CA ALA A 93 13.66 13.28 -11.50
C ALA A 93 12.22 12.94 -11.11
N SER A 94 11.49 13.83 -10.41
CA SER A 94 10.10 13.59 -10.03
C SER A 94 9.21 13.48 -11.28
N PRO A 95 8.39 12.41 -11.41
CA PRO A 95 7.47 12.26 -12.52
C PRO A 95 6.36 13.32 -12.40
N CYS A 96 6.32 14.19 -13.40
CA CYS A 96 5.37 15.30 -13.58
C CYS A 96 5.54 16.43 -12.54
N ARG A 97 5.91 17.64 -13.02
CA ARG A 97 6.03 18.87 -12.21
C ARG A 97 4.71 19.65 -12.06
N GLU A 98 3.60 19.10 -12.56
CA GLU A 98 2.30 19.75 -12.45
C GLU A 98 1.64 19.39 -11.12
N GLY A 99 1.32 20.40 -10.32
CA GLY A 99 0.72 20.25 -9.00
C GLY A 99 1.74 20.35 -7.86
N VAL A 100 1.42 19.72 -6.72
CA VAL A 100 2.28 19.74 -5.53
C VAL A 100 3.47 18.80 -5.69
N SER A 101 4.65 19.25 -5.25
CA SER A 101 5.86 18.44 -5.37
C SER A 101 5.77 17.17 -4.52
N CYS A 102 6.26 16.06 -5.06
CA CYS A 102 6.29 14.79 -4.32
C CYS A 102 7.34 14.78 -3.20
N ALA A 103 8.25 15.75 -3.18
CA ALA A 103 9.27 15.91 -2.15
C ALA A 103 8.76 16.71 -0.93
N THR A 104 7.60 17.37 -1.02
CA THR A 104 7.09 18.18 0.09
C THR A 104 6.74 17.31 1.31
N VAL A 105 7.23 17.73 2.47
CA VAL A 105 6.96 17.08 3.75
C VAL A 105 5.77 17.74 4.43
N TYR A 106 4.61 17.07 4.46
CA TYR A 106 3.41 17.57 5.14
C TYR A 106 3.32 17.14 6.61
N ILE A 107 3.78 15.92 6.91
CA ILE A 107 3.77 15.34 8.26
C ILE A 107 5.14 14.80 8.55
N ASP A 108 5.71 15.27 9.65
CA ASP A 108 6.87 14.67 10.26
C ASP A 108 6.69 14.62 11.79
N TRP A 109 6.06 13.56 12.27
CA TRP A 109 5.74 13.41 13.69
C TRP A 109 6.95 12.98 14.54
N LEU A 110 8.04 12.47 13.95
CA LEU A 110 9.18 11.89 14.68
C LEU A 110 10.56 12.10 14.02
N GLY A 111 10.67 12.87 12.95
CA GLY A 111 11.86 12.91 12.07
C GLY A 111 11.92 11.77 11.04
N PHE A 112 10.96 10.83 11.09
CA PHE A 112 10.98 9.57 10.33
C PHE A 112 9.59 9.11 9.86
N ILE A 113 8.51 9.37 10.60
CA ILE A 113 7.17 8.94 10.21
C ILE A 113 6.57 9.93 9.23
N THR A 114 6.72 9.61 7.96
CA THR A 114 6.20 10.38 6.83
C THR A 114 5.10 9.60 6.13
N ILE A 115 4.25 10.29 5.36
CA ILE A 115 3.16 9.67 4.60
C ILE A 115 3.67 8.55 3.67
N PRO A 116 4.78 8.74 2.91
CA PRO A 116 5.35 7.68 2.08
C PRO A 116 5.82 6.48 2.89
N MET A 117 6.36 6.68 4.09
CA MET A 117 6.84 5.58 4.93
C MET A 117 5.68 4.68 5.40
N LEU A 118 4.56 5.29 5.79
CA LEU A 118 3.34 4.58 6.18
C LEU A 118 2.81 3.67 5.05
N SER A 119 2.76 4.19 3.82
CA SER A 119 2.37 3.39 2.65
C SER A 119 3.33 2.22 2.39
N PHE A 120 4.64 2.45 2.53
CA PHE A 120 5.66 1.44 2.36
C PHE A 120 5.49 0.29 3.36
N PHE A 121 5.26 0.60 4.64
CA PHE A 121 4.99 -0.41 5.66
C PHE A 121 3.70 -1.19 5.38
N ALA A 122 2.63 -0.51 4.94
CA ALA A 122 1.37 -1.18 4.60
C ALA A 122 1.55 -2.19 3.46
N PHE A 123 2.17 -1.78 2.35
CA PHE A 123 2.44 -2.69 1.23
C PHE A 123 3.42 -3.82 1.60
N SER A 124 4.44 -3.53 2.41
CA SER A 124 5.40 -4.54 2.87
C SER A 124 4.74 -5.58 3.76
N LEU A 125 3.87 -5.18 4.67
CA LEU A 125 3.14 -6.08 5.56
C LEU A 125 2.16 -6.96 4.78
N ILE A 126 1.37 -6.37 3.88
CA ILE A 126 0.46 -7.12 2.99
C ILE A 126 1.27 -8.10 2.12
N GLY A 127 2.39 -7.65 1.54
CA GLY A 127 3.27 -8.49 0.72
C GLY A 127 3.85 -9.67 1.50
N ALA A 128 4.31 -9.45 2.74
CA ALA A 128 4.81 -10.50 3.61
C ALA A 128 3.72 -11.55 3.93
N ILE A 129 2.49 -11.11 4.22
CA ILE A 129 1.36 -12.01 4.45
C ILE A 129 1.04 -12.81 3.19
N LEU A 130 1.02 -12.18 2.01
CA LEU A 130 0.80 -12.87 0.73
C LEU A 130 1.87 -13.94 0.45
N ILE A 131 3.14 -13.67 0.74
CA ILE A 131 4.23 -14.64 0.59
C ILE A 131 4.06 -15.81 1.57
N TYR A 132 3.68 -15.52 2.82
CA TYR A 132 3.37 -16.55 3.82
C TYR A 132 2.18 -17.42 3.40
N MET A 133 1.12 -16.80 2.88
CA MET A 133 -0.04 -17.50 2.30
C MET A 133 0.38 -18.40 1.13
N LYS A 134 1.25 -17.94 0.23
CA LYS A 134 1.75 -18.77 -0.88
C LYS A 134 2.47 -20.02 -0.36
N ARG A 135 3.36 -19.87 0.63
CA ARG A 135 4.13 -20.98 1.21
C ARG A 135 3.23 -22.01 1.90
N THR A 136 2.24 -21.55 2.65
CA THR A 136 1.30 -22.45 3.34
C THR A 136 0.41 -23.21 2.37
N GLN A 137 -0.05 -22.57 1.29
CA GLN A 137 -0.86 -23.23 0.26
C GLN A 137 -0.05 -24.22 -0.62
N PHE A 138 1.26 -23.99 -0.83
CA PHE A 138 2.13 -24.90 -1.59
C PHE A 138 2.61 -26.12 -0.78
N ASN A 139 2.60 -26.05 0.55
CA ASN A 139 2.97 -27.17 1.43
C ASN A 139 1.79 -28.14 1.68
N GLU A 140 0.56 -27.74 1.37
CA GLU A 140 -0.65 -28.57 1.51
C GLU A 140 -1.04 -29.32 0.21
N GLN A 141 -0.26 -29.15 -0.87
CA GLN A 141 -0.42 -29.89 -2.15
C GLN A 141 0.72 -30.89 -2.34
#